data_AF-F6FJC2-F1
#
_entry.id   AF-F6FJC2-F1
#
_cell.length_a   1.000
_cell.length_b   1.000
_cell.length_c   1.000
_cell.angle_alpha   90.00
_cell.angle_beta   90.00
_cell.angle_gamma   90.00
#
_symmetry.space_group_name_H-M   'P 1'
#
loop_
_entity.id
_entity.type
_entity.pdbx_description
1 polymer ?
#
loop_
_entity_poly.entity_id
_entity_poly.type
_entity_poly.pdbx_seq_one_letter_code
_entity_poly.pdbx_strand_id
1 'polypeptide(L)'
;MFRDNTSPNTFRDSFLNLNPKKRVTTHLSIGATRLQFLFDIERFSCKLGIIVLVAIFSGICNFFLLERTGLYSLGINSFFQATARCVSYFLKKNSIPHEAVYTFLFWGTVLLFNIFLAVFGYRNIGPNFTLLSIAFISVSTITSIILSSLPSSLGLKDFYIFSDPRTFNTCLTEKKINILQWKYLFVPNQHSTSSTNNYLLNDSANVVLIFFYGLVFGLLNTLTSLIIYSLGGSSGGVDWIIFYFSKKRMNSTTNIFLYFGLTITFVSYIIGTYIPYADHLRTHQQCNNASSNLNPSTSKLLAANFVGPIFVSTMIAAFTKKILFGIFYPHLKLINVRIFTNKFLQFREALLSSDFPHSFTIHTATGGYFLRKQMIFEVTCFALELKTLKEFAKRIDSNSLVISSPVASLNGNLPVKSNLK
;
A
#
# COMPACT_ATOMS: atom_id res chain seq x y z
N MET A 1 12.12 -37.14 77.36
CA MET A 1 11.46 -35.96 76.75
C MET A 1 12.49 -35.36 75.79
N PHE A 2 12.38 -35.34 74.47
CA PHE A 2 11.24 -35.41 73.54
C PHE A 2 11.57 -36.35 72.37
N ARG A 3 10.54 -36.97 71.80
CA ARG A 3 10.61 -37.91 70.68
C ARG A 3 10.06 -37.18 69.45
N ASP A 4 10.93 -36.82 68.52
CA ASP A 4 10.53 -36.17 67.26
C ASP A 4 9.88 -37.18 66.33
N ASN A 5 8.54 -37.17 66.32
CA ASN A 5 7.71 -37.75 65.28
C ASN A 5 7.27 -36.62 64.35
N THR A 6 8.02 -36.36 63.28
CA THR A 6 7.50 -35.61 62.13
C THR A 6 7.69 -36.44 60.86
N SER A 7 6.56 -36.99 60.40
CA SER A 7 6.44 -37.74 59.15
C SER A 7 6.70 -36.83 57.94
N PRO A 8 7.53 -37.23 56.95
CA PRO A 8 7.83 -36.41 55.77
C PRO A 8 6.73 -36.41 54.69
N ASN A 9 5.57 -37.03 54.94
CA ASN A 9 4.56 -37.27 53.91
C ASN A 9 3.48 -36.18 53.79
N THR A 10 3.33 -35.27 54.75
CA THR A 10 2.27 -34.24 54.70
C THR A 10 2.56 -33.06 53.77
N PHE A 11 3.82 -32.82 53.39
CA PHE A 11 4.17 -31.72 52.48
C PHE A 11 4.00 -32.07 50.99
N ARG A 12 3.94 -33.37 50.66
CA ARG A 12 3.76 -33.84 49.27
C ARG A 12 2.29 -33.84 48.83
N ASP A 13 1.38 -34.06 49.76
CA ASP A 13 -0.05 -34.16 49.45
C ASP A 13 -0.76 -32.78 49.38
N SER A 14 -0.16 -31.72 49.95
CA SER A 14 -0.75 -30.37 49.91
C SER A 14 -0.61 -29.68 48.54
N PHE A 15 0.42 -30.02 47.75
CA PHE A 15 0.62 -29.46 46.40
C PHE A 15 -0.18 -30.18 45.29
N LEU A 16 -0.71 -31.38 45.57
CA LEU A 16 -1.39 -32.21 44.56
C LEU A 16 -2.92 -32.05 44.53
N ASN A 17 -3.51 -31.29 45.46
CA ASN A 17 -4.96 -31.10 45.58
C ASN A 17 -5.48 -29.78 44.97
N LEU A 18 -4.81 -29.26 43.94
CA LEU A 18 -5.40 -28.25 43.07
C LEU A 18 -6.38 -28.94 42.12
N ASN A 19 -7.59 -29.22 42.60
CA ASN A 19 -8.71 -29.69 41.79
C ASN A 19 -8.90 -28.72 40.60
N PRO A 20 -8.45 -29.06 39.38
CA PRO A 20 -8.50 -28.10 38.29
C PRO A 20 -9.96 -27.91 37.91
N LYS A 21 -10.51 -26.70 38.17
CA LYS A 21 -11.84 -26.31 37.72
C LYS A 21 -12.04 -26.75 36.26
N LYS A 22 -13.21 -27.34 35.99
CA LYS A 22 -13.63 -27.88 34.69
C LYS A 22 -13.14 -26.99 33.55
N ARG A 23 -12.20 -27.50 32.73
CA ARG A 23 -11.59 -26.74 31.63
C ARG A 23 -12.67 -26.38 30.61
N VAL A 24 -12.82 -25.10 30.34
CA VAL A 24 -13.56 -24.59 29.18
C VAL A 24 -12.51 -24.09 28.20
N THR A 25 -12.37 -24.76 27.07
CA THR A 25 -11.53 -24.31 25.95
C THR A 25 -12.26 -23.20 25.22
N THR A 26 -11.78 -21.96 25.32
CA THR A 26 -12.30 -20.83 24.55
C THR A 26 -11.46 -20.61 23.30
N HIS A 27 -12.11 -20.51 22.14
CA HIS A 27 -11.43 -20.22 20.89
C HIS A 27 -11.07 -18.72 20.84
N LEU A 28 -9.80 -18.39 21.05
CA LEU A 28 -9.31 -17.00 21.01
C LEU A 28 -8.53 -16.78 19.70
N SER A 29 -9.00 -15.87 18.84
CA SER A 29 -8.21 -15.37 17.70
C SER A 29 -8.10 -13.85 17.78
N ILE A 30 -6.87 -13.33 17.85
CA ILE A 30 -6.58 -11.90 18.01
C ILE A 30 -5.69 -11.42 16.86
N GLY A 31 -5.91 -10.18 16.40
CA GLY A 31 -5.01 -9.47 15.48
C GLY A 31 -5.08 -9.94 14.03
N ALA A 32 -3.92 -10.10 13.40
CA ALA A 32 -3.75 -10.45 11.98
C ALA A 32 -4.48 -11.74 11.53
N THR A 33 -4.81 -12.60 12.50
CA THR A 33 -5.60 -13.82 12.28
C THR A 33 -7.05 -13.54 11.88
N ARG A 34 -7.62 -12.36 12.17
CA ARG A 34 -8.97 -11.98 11.73
C ARG A 34 -9.07 -11.63 10.26
N LEU A 35 -8.00 -11.15 9.62
CA LEU A 35 -7.97 -10.90 8.17
C LEU A 35 -7.69 -12.16 7.36
N GLN A 36 -7.34 -13.26 8.03
CA GLN A 36 -6.98 -14.55 7.42
C GLN A 36 -8.12 -15.15 6.58
N PHE A 37 -9.39 -14.81 6.85
CA PHE A 37 -10.54 -15.31 6.08
C PHE A 37 -10.50 -14.92 4.59
N LEU A 38 -9.97 -13.73 4.24
CA LEU A 38 -9.83 -13.34 2.83
C LEU A 38 -8.81 -14.21 2.09
N PHE A 39 -7.82 -14.71 2.82
CA PHE A 39 -6.80 -15.62 2.32
C PHE A 39 -7.30 -17.06 2.23
N ASP A 40 -8.40 -17.38 2.93
CA ASP A 40 -8.99 -18.72 2.98
C ASP A 40 -9.84 -19.06 1.75
N ILE A 41 -10.05 -18.10 0.85
CA ILE A 41 -10.81 -18.32 -0.37
C ILE A 41 -9.98 -19.17 -1.32
N GLU A 42 -10.26 -20.48 -1.42
CA GLU A 42 -9.52 -21.38 -2.31
C GLU A 42 -10.00 -21.31 -3.78
N ARG A 43 -11.30 -21.05 -3.98
CA ARG A 43 -11.91 -21.08 -5.32
C ARG A 43 -11.45 -19.88 -6.16
N PHE A 44 -10.77 -20.17 -7.26
CA PHE A 44 -10.26 -19.16 -8.18
C PHE A 44 -11.34 -18.21 -8.71
N SER A 45 -12.53 -18.72 -9.09
CA SER A 45 -13.63 -17.89 -9.59
C SER A 45 -14.16 -16.91 -8.54
N CYS A 46 -14.18 -17.29 -7.26
CA CYS A 46 -14.55 -16.38 -6.18
C CYS A 46 -13.50 -15.28 -5.98
N LYS A 47 -12.20 -15.65 -6.04
CA LYS A 47 -11.11 -14.65 -6.02
C LYS A 47 -11.26 -13.65 -7.15
N LEU A 48 -11.50 -14.14 -8.36
CA LEU A 48 -11.67 -13.31 -9.55
C LEU A 48 -12.87 -12.36 -9.39
N GLY A 49 -14.01 -12.86 -8.93
CA GLY A 49 -15.21 -12.03 -8.68
C GLY A 49 -14.97 -10.90 -7.68
N ILE A 50 -14.29 -11.19 -6.56
CA ILE A 50 -13.93 -10.17 -5.57
C ILE A 50 -12.95 -9.14 -6.17
N ILE A 51 -11.94 -9.61 -6.92
CA ILE A 51 -10.98 -8.71 -7.58
C ILE A 51 -11.67 -7.78 -8.56
N VAL A 52 -12.61 -8.27 -9.38
CA VAL A 52 -13.36 -7.44 -10.33
C VAL A 52 -14.14 -6.35 -9.59
N LEU A 53 -14.83 -6.69 -8.50
CA LEU A 53 -15.58 -5.71 -7.70
C LEU A 53 -14.65 -4.66 -7.07
N VAL A 54 -13.54 -5.09 -6.49
CA VAL A 54 -12.53 -4.19 -5.90
C VAL A 54 -11.86 -3.33 -6.97
N ALA A 55 -11.67 -3.85 -8.18
CA ALA A 55 -11.12 -3.11 -9.32
C ALA A 55 -12.05 -2.00 -9.80
N ILE A 56 -13.36 -2.27 -9.91
CA ILE A 56 -14.36 -1.24 -10.23
C ILE A 56 -14.34 -0.14 -9.17
N PHE A 57 -14.38 -0.52 -7.88
CA PHE A 57 -14.30 0.43 -6.78
C PHE A 57 -13.00 1.27 -6.82
N SER A 58 -11.86 0.62 -7.05
CA SER A 58 -10.57 1.31 -7.18
C SER A 58 -10.54 2.26 -8.38
N GLY A 59 -11.12 1.89 -9.52
CA GLY A 59 -11.25 2.75 -10.69
C GLY A 59 -12.09 4.01 -10.43
N ILE A 60 -13.20 3.86 -9.69
CA ILE A 60 -14.03 4.98 -9.23
C ILE A 60 -13.24 5.91 -8.30
N CYS A 61 -12.53 5.34 -7.31
CA CYS A 61 -11.68 6.12 -6.41
C CYS A 61 -10.57 6.87 -7.16
N ASN A 62 -9.91 6.22 -8.12
CA ASN A 62 -8.85 6.84 -8.93
C ASN A 62 -9.40 8.01 -9.76
N PHE A 63 -10.61 7.90 -10.30
CA PHE A 63 -11.24 9.02 -11.01
C PHE A 63 -11.49 10.21 -10.06
N PHE A 64 -12.29 10.02 -9.00
CA PHE A 64 -12.71 11.13 -8.14
C PHE A 64 -11.60 11.69 -7.22
N LEU A 65 -10.73 10.84 -6.69
CA LEU A 65 -9.75 11.25 -5.68
C LEU A 65 -8.38 11.55 -6.27
N LEU A 66 -8.04 11.05 -7.46
CA LEU A 66 -6.71 11.22 -8.04
C LEU A 66 -6.74 12.06 -9.33
N GLU A 67 -7.58 11.71 -10.30
CA GLU A 67 -7.66 12.46 -11.56
C GLU A 67 -8.25 13.85 -11.34
N ARG A 68 -9.39 13.94 -10.63
CA ARG A 68 -10.08 15.22 -10.39
C ARG A 68 -9.31 16.19 -9.50
N THR A 69 -8.68 15.69 -8.45
CA THR A 69 -7.92 16.50 -7.47
C THR A 69 -6.53 16.90 -7.97
N GLY A 70 -6.03 16.21 -9.00
CA GLY A 70 -4.67 16.41 -9.49
C GLY A 70 -3.58 15.70 -8.68
N LEU A 71 -3.94 14.88 -7.68
CA LEU A 71 -2.98 14.08 -6.92
C LEU A 71 -2.18 13.13 -7.82
N TYR A 72 -0.98 12.77 -7.35
CA TYR A 72 -0.17 11.75 -8.01
C TYR A 72 -0.48 10.37 -7.42
N SER A 73 -0.53 9.37 -8.30
CA SER A 73 -0.42 7.97 -7.86
C SER A 73 0.97 7.72 -7.24
N LEU A 74 1.13 6.63 -6.51
CA LEU A 74 2.44 6.24 -5.96
C LEU A 74 3.17 5.31 -6.93
N GLY A 75 4.48 5.53 -7.10
CA GLY A 75 5.33 4.65 -7.90
C GLY A 75 5.23 4.93 -9.40
N ILE A 76 5.37 3.91 -10.24
CA ILE A 76 5.54 4.09 -11.70
C ILE A 76 4.33 4.70 -12.40
N ASN A 77 3.12 4.53 -11.85
CA ASN A 77 1.93 5.19 -12.39
C ASN A 77 2.06 6.72 -12.33
N SER A 78 2.78 7.26 -11.34
CA SER A 78 3.03 8.71 -11.24
C SER A 78 3.86 9.22 -12.42
N PHE A 79 4.77 8.39 -12.94
CA PHE A 79 5.63 8.73 -14.06
C PHE A 79 4.85 8.82 -15.36
N PHE A 80 3.94 7.86 -15.60
CA PHE A 80 3.03 7.92 -16.75
C PHE A 80 2.07 9.11 -16.65
N GLN A 81 1.56 9.37 -15.44
CA GLN A 81 0.72 10.53 -15.16
C GLN A 81 1.47 11.85 -15.44
N ALA A 82 2.72 11.94 -15.01
CA ALA A 82 3.58 13.10 -15.23
C ALA A 82 3.88 13.31 -16.71
N THR A 83 4.23 12.24 -17.41
CA THR A 83 4.50 12.27 -18.85
C THR A 83 3.26 12.73 -19.60
N ALA A 84 2.08 12.19 -19.29
CA ALA A 84 0.82 12.60 -19.90
C ALA A 84 0.50 14.08 -19.63
N ARG A 85 0.71 14.59 -18.40
CA ARG A 85 0.52 16.02 -18.07
C ARG A 85 1.47 16.91 -18.85
N CYS A 86 2.75 16.55 -18.88
CA CYS A 86 3.79 17.30 -19.57
C CYS A 86 3.52 17.39 -21.07
N VAL A 87 3.25 16.24 -21.71
CA VAL A 87 2.94 16.17 -23.14
C VAL A 87 1.66 16.93 -23.48
N SER A 88 0.61 16.80 -22.67
CA SER A 88 -0.66 17.50 -22.90
C SER A 88 -0.52 19.02 -22.78
N TYR A 89 0.32 19.49 -21.85
CA TYR A 89 0.65 20.92 -21.72
C TYR A 89 1.34 21.47 -22.99
N PHE A 90 2.36 20.78 -23.50
CA PHE A 90 3.10 21.25 -24.68
C PHE A 90 2.32 21.10 -25.99
N LEU A 91 1.48 20.06 -26.14
CA LEU A 91 0.64 19.86 -27.33
C LEU A 91 -0.50 20.87 -27.45
N LYS A 92 -0.92 21.51 -26.35
CA LYS A 92 -1.96 22.55 -26.35
C LYS A 92 -1.60 23.75 -27.23
N LYS A 93 -0.31 23.94 -27.53
CA LYS A 93 0.16 24.94 -28.51
C LYS A 93 -0.39 24.69 -29.93
N ASN A 94 -0.84 23.47 -30.23
CA ASN A 94 -1.25 23.00 -31.56
C ASN A 94 -2.76 22.70 -31.70
N SER A 95 -3.63 23.20 -30.81
CA SER A 95 -5.11 23.11 -30.93
C SER A 95 -5.75 21.70 -30.83
N ILE A 96 -5.06 20.71 -30.28
CA ILE A 96 -5.58 19.33 -30.09
C ILE A 96 -6.37 19.24 -28.75
N PRO A 97 -7.49 18.48 -28.67
CA PRO A 97 -8.26 18.31 -27.44
C PRO A 97 -7.44 17.64 -26.30
N HIS A 98 -7.04 18.46 -25.33
CA HIS A 98 -6.16 18.11 -24.21
C HIS A 98 -6.65 16.94 -23.35
N GLU A 99 -7.96 16.83 -23.08
CA GLU A 99 -8.51 15.80 -22.19
C GLU A 99 -8.34 14.40 -22.78
N ALA A 100 -8.69 14.22 -24.06
CA ALA A 100 -8.55 12.94 -24.73
C ALA A 100 -7.09 12.50 -24.82
N VAL A 101 -6.18 13.44 -25.10
CA VAL A 101 -4.73 13.16 -25.18
C VAL A 101 -4.18 12.72 -23.82
N TYR A 102 -4.54 13.43 -22.74
CA TYR A 102 -4.11 13.07 -21.39
C TYR A 102 -4.63 11.69 -21.00
N THR A 103 -5.94 11.44 -21.14
CA THR A 103 -6.58 10.17 -20.77
C THR A 103 -6.00 9.01 -21.57
N PHE A 104 -5.79 9.19 -22.87
CA PHE A 104 -5.21 8.16 -23.74
C PHE A 104 -3.74 7.88 -23.41
N LEU A 105 -2.91 8.92 -23.28
CA LEU A 105 -1.50 8.74 -22.96
C LEU A 105 -1.30 8.13 -21.58
N PHE A 106 -2.02 8.62 -20.57
CA PHE A 106 -1.88 8.12 -19.22
C PHE A 106 -2.30 6.66 -19.12
N TRP A 107 -3.56 6.33 -19.45
CA TRP A 107 -4.07 4.98 -19.28
C TRP A 107 -3.50 4.00 -20.30
N GLY A 108 -3.22 4.46 -21.53
CA GLY A 108 -2.62 3.64 -22.59
C GLY A 108 -1.20 3.20 -22.24
N THR A 109 -0.35 4.13 -21.76
CA THR A 109 1.02 3.77 -21.34
C THR A 109 1.04 2.90 -20.08
N VAL A 110 0.13 3.12 -19.13
CA VAL A 110 -0.05 2.25 -17.97
C VAL A 110 -0.41 0.83 -18.38
N LEU A 111 -1.36 0.65 -19.30
CA LEU A 111 -1.73 -0.68 -19.81
C LEU A 111 -0.56 -1.35 -20.53
N LEU A 112 0.10 -0.64 -21.44
CA LEU A 112 1.24 -1.18 -22.21
C LEU A 112 2.38 -1.64 -21.30
N PHE A 113 2.71 -0.84 -20.28
CA PHE A 113 3.74 -1.21 -19.32
C PHE A 113 3.35 -2.42 -18.46
N ASN A 114 2.08 -2.52 -18.05
CA ASN A 114 1.60 -3.66 -17.28
C ASN A 114 1.53 -4.95 -18.12
N ILE A 115 1.36 -4.88 -19.44
CA ILE A 115 1.49 -6.06 -20.32
C ILE A 115 2.91 -6.63 -20.23
N PHE A 116 3.93 -5.78 -20.30
CA PHE A 116 5.33 -6.21 -20.15
C PHE A 116 5.58 -6.86 -18.78
N LEU A 117 5.08 -6.23 -17.71
CA LEU A 117 5.19 -6.79 -16.36
C LEU A 117 4.40 -8.08 -16.17
N ALA A 118 3.26 -8.23 -16.84
CA ALA A 118 2.47 -9.45 -16.80
C ALA A 118 3.21 -10.63 -17.43
N VAL A 119 3.89 -10.43 -18.57
CA VAL A 119 4.75 -11.45 -19.18
C VAL A 119 5.87 -11.86 -18.22
N PHE A 120 6.51 -10.88 -17.58
CA PHE A 120 7.54 -11.14 -16.58
C PHE A 120 6.99 -11.91 -15.36
N GLY A 121 5.83 -11.51 -14.84
CA GLY A 121 5.21 -12.11 -13.67
C GLY A 121 4.67 -13.51 -13.93
N TYR A 122 4.18 -13.79 -15.13
CA TYR A 122 3.71 -15.11 -15.52
C TYR A 122 4.84 -16.14 -15.40
N ARG A 123 6.03 -15.79 -15.90
CA ARG A 123 7.21 -16.66 -15.89
C ARG A 123 7.86 -16.78 -14.52
N ASN A 124 7.97 -15.69 -13.76
CA ASN A 124 8.80 -15.65 -12.55
C ASN A 124 8.03 -15.77 -11.22
N ILE A 125 6.74 -15.41 -11.19
CA ILE A 125 5.94 -15.43 -9.96
C ILE A 125 4.94 -16.59 -10.02
N GLY A 126 4.16 -16.66 -11.09
CA GLY A 126 3.22 -17.74 -11.38
C GLY A 126 1.97 -17.28 -12.16
N PRO A 127 1.26 -18.22 -12.80
CA PRO A 127 0.14 -17.92 -13.68
C PRO A 127 -1.07 -17.34 -12.93
N ASN A 128 -1.44 -17.93 -11.79
CA ASN A 128 -2.61 -17.49 -11.02
C ASN A 128 -2.46 -16.05 -10.50
N PHE A 129 -1.28 -15.71 -9.97
CA PHE A 129 -0.96 -14.35 -9.53
C PHE A 129 -1.09 -13.36 -10.68
N THR A 130 -0.59 -13.76 -11.86
CA THR A 130 -0.56 -12.90 -13.04
C THR A 130 -1.96 -12.63 -13.56
N LEU A 131 -2.80 -13.67 -13.67
CA LEU A 131 -4.16 -13.54 -14.18
C LEU A 131 -5.02 -12.65 -13.27
N LEU A 132 -4.93 -12.85 -11.95
CA LEU A 132 -5.63 -12.02 -10.96
C LEU A 132 -5.19 -10.55 -11.03
N SER A 133 -3.89 -10.30 -11.22
CA SER A 133 -3.34 -8.95 -11.34
C SER A 133 -3.74 -8.26 -12.65
N ILE A 134 -3.70 -8.98 -13.78
CA ILE A 134 -4.18 -8.45 -15.07
C ILE A 134 -5.67 -8.09 -14.98
N ALA A 135 -6.49 -8.97 -14.38
CA ALA A 135 -7.91 -8.71 -14.22
C ALA A 135 -8.15 -7.43 -13.42
N PHE A 136 -7.44 -7.25 -12.30
CA PHE A 136 -7.53 -6.03 -11.50
C PHE A 136 -7.14 -4.78 -12.31
N ILE A 137 -5.96 -4.79 -12.94
CA ILE A 137 -5.41 -3.63 -13.65
C ILE A 137 -6.30 -3.27 -14.83
N SER A 138 -6.77 -4.25 -15.60
CA SER A 138 -7.61 -4.03 -16.77
C SER A 138 -8.96 -3.46 -16.37
N VAL A 139 -9.65 -4.07 -15.41
CA VAL A 139 -10.99 -3.60 -14.99
C VAL A 139 -10.92 -2.22 -14.34
N SER A 140 -9.95 -1.97 -13.46
CA SER A 140 -9.79 -0.66 -12.81
C SER A 140 -9.46 0.44 -13.82
N THR A 141 -8.57 0.16 -14.79
CA THR A 141 -8.21 1.10 -15.85
C THR A 141 -9.39 1.37 -16.78
N ILE A 142 -10.11 0.33 -17.21
CA ILE A 142 -11.31 0.47 -18.06
C ILE A 142 -12.38 1.30 -17.33
N THR A 143 -12.61 1.03 -16.05
CA THR A 143 -13.56 1.80 -15.24
C THR A 143 -13.16 3.27 -15.16
N SER A 144 -11.87 3.56 -14.93
CA SER A 144 -11.39 4.95 -14.94
C SER A 144 -11.53 5.59 -16.33
N ILE A 145 -11.16 4.93 -17.42
CA ILE A 145 -11.33 5.45 -18.80
C ILE A 145 -12.80 5.77 -19.10
N ILE A 146 -13.72 4.86 -18.75
CA ILE A 146 -15.16 5.06 -18.95
C ILE A 146 -15.59 6.33 -18.22
N LEU A 147 -15.21 6.49 -16.95
CA LEU A 147 -15.56 7.67 -16.15
C LEU A 147 -14.92 8.96 -16.70
N SER A 148 -13.65 8.94 -17.10
CA SER A 148 -12.97 10.10 -17.69
C SER A 148 -13.59 10.52 -19.04
N SER A 149 -14.13 9.55 -19.79
CA SER A 149 -14.73 9.78 -21.12
C SER A 149 -16.19 10.20 -21.08
N LEU A 150 -16.83 10.22 -19.90
CA LEU A 150 -18.23 10.64 -19.78
C LEU A 150 -18.42 12.11 -20.22
N PRO A 151 -19.52 12.43 -20.91
CA PRO A 151 -19.78 13.79 -21.37
C PRO A 151 -19.99 14.75 -20.20
N SER A 152 -19.54 16.00 -20.39
CA SER A 152 -19.64 17.06 -19.36
C SER A 152 -21.09 17.39 -18.98
N SER A 153 -22.08 17.06 -19.83
CA SER A 153 -23.50 17.25 -19.55
C SER A 153 -24.00 16.48 -18.33
N LEU A 154 -23.31 15.41 -17.91
CA LEU A 154 -23.65 14.64 -16.71
C LEU A 154 -23.18 15.31 -15.41
N GLY A 155 -22.43 16.42 -15.48
CA GLY A 155 -21.94 17.15 -14.31
C GLY A 155 -20.89 16.41 -13.45
N LEU A 156 -20.60 15.14 -13.74
CA LEU A 156 -19.62 14.32 -13.01
C LEU A 156 -18.19 14.87 -13.14
N LYS A 157 -17.90 15.58 -14.23
CA LYS A 157 -16.63 16.27 -14.42
C LYS A 157 -16.49 17.53 -13.57
N ASP A 158 -17.56 18.07 -13.00
CA ASP A 158 -17.47 19.23 -12.09
C ASP A 158 -17.76 18.81 -10.64
N PHE A 159 -18.07 17.53 -10.43
CA PHE A 159 -18.32 16.97 -9.13
C PHE A 159 -17.03 16.65 -8.37
N TYR A 160 -16.94 17.17 -7.16
CA TYR A 160 -15.90 16.87 -6.17
C TYR A 160 -16.57 16.28 -4.93
N ILE A 161 -15.98 15.21 -4.38
CA ILE A 161 -16.59 14.48 -3.23
C ILE A 161 -16.74 15.39 -2.00
N PHE A 162 -15.75 16.23 -1.73
CA PHE A 162 -15.76 17.13 -0.57
C PHE A 162 -15.96 18.59 -0.99
N SER A 163 -15.03 19.13 -1.76
CA SER A 163 -15.10 20.44 -2.44
C SER A 163 -13.96 20.51 -3.48
N ASP A 164 -13.93 21.53 -4.33
CA ASP A 164 -12.89 21.73 -5.36
C ASP A 164 -11.58 22.20 -4.68
N PRO A 165 -10.52 21.37 -4.67
CA PRO A 165 -9.26 21.72 -4.02
C PRO A 165 -8.31 22.53 -4.92
N ARG A 166 -8.71 22.93 -6.15
CA ARG A 166 -7.83 23.61 -7.12
C ARG A 166 -7.60 25.09 -6.77
N THR A 167 -6.60 25.69 -7.41
CA THR A 167 -6.34 27.14 -7.30
C THR A 167 -7.47 27.97 -7.88
N PHE A 168 -7.80 29.06 -7.21
CA PHE A 168 -8.63 30.15 -7.75
C PHE A 168 -7.91 31.04 -8.78
N ASN A 169 -6.67 30.70 -9.16
CA ASN A 169 -5.95 31.42 -10.21
C ASN A 169 -6.55 31.08 -11.58
N THR A 170 -7.51 31.89 -12.02
CA THR A 170 -8.24 31.75 -13.28
C THR A 170 -7.31 31.54 -14.49
N CYS A 171 -6.14 32.19 -14.50
CA CYS A 171 -5.13 32.06 -15.56
C CYS A 171 -4.57 30.61 -15.66
N LEU A 172 -4.34 29.94 -14.53
CA LEU A 172 -3.89 28.55 -14.48
C LEU A 172 -5.04 27.57 -14.73
N THR A 173 -6.23 27.89 -14.22
CA THR A 173 -7.44 27.07 -14.36
C THR A 173 -7.94 27.02 -15.81
N GLU A 174 -7.92 28.15 -16.54
CA GLU A 174 -8.18 28.23 -17.99
C GLU A 174 -7.15 27.44 -18.81
N LYS A 175 -5.90 27.42 -18.33
CA LYS A 175 -4.86 26.62 -18.96
C LYS A 175 -4.90 25.14 -18.54
N LYS A 176 -5.79 24.74 -17.62
CA LYS A 176 -5.94 23.39 -17.04
C LYS A 176 -4.67 22.87 -16.37
N ILE A 177 -3.84 23.78 -15.85
CA ILE A 177 -2.66 23.42 -15.06
C ILE A 177 -3.15 23.12 -13.64
N ASN A 178 -3.33 21.84 -13.33
CA ASN A 178 -3.74 21.40 -11.99
C ASN A 178 -2.58 21.53 -11.00
N ILE A 179 -2.38 22.75 -10.49
CA ILE A 179 -1.41 23.07 -9.46
C ILE A 179 -2.11 23.81 -8.34
N LEU A 180 -1.97 23.29 -7.12
CA LEU A 180 -2.17 24.09 -5.92
C LEU A 180 -0.87 24.83 -5.60
N GLN A 181 -0.95 26.13 -5.35
CA GLN A 181 0.21 26.97 -5.00
C GLN A 181 0.17 27.33 -3.53
N TRP A 182 1.34 27.47 -2.88
CA TRP A 182 1.45 28.04 -1.54
C TRP A 182 1.27 29.55 -1.55
N LYS A 183 1.91 30.20 -2.53
CA LYS A 183 1.87 31.64 -2.77
C LYS A 183 1.63 31.87 -4.25
N TYR A 184 0.80 32.84 -4.57
CA TYR A 184 0.60 33.31 -5.93
C TYR A 184 0.61 34.84 -5.99
N LEU A 185 0.91 35.38 -7.17
CA LEU A 185 0.90 36.82 -7.38
C LEU A 185 -0.54 37.24 -7.67
N PHE A 186 -1.08 38.18 -6.89
CA PHE A 186 -2.36 38.83 -7.17
C PHE A 186 -2.08 40.30 -7.46
N VAL A 187 -2.44 40.78 -8.65
CA VAL A 187 -2.37 42.21 -8.96
C VAL A 187 -3.77 42.77 -8.80
N PRO A 188 -4.02 43.64 -7.80
CA PRO A 188 -5.31 44.31 -7.69
C PRO A 188 -5.57 45.16 -8.93
N ASN A 189 -6.84 45.24 -9.30
CA ASN A 189 -7.33 46.07 -10.41
C ASN A 189 -6.81 47.51 -10.27
N GLN A 190 -6.50 48.16 -11.40
CA GLN A 190 -5.63 49.35 -11.60
C GLN A 190 -5.87 50.65 -10.78
N HIS A 191 -6.59 50.64 -9.66
CA HIS A 191 -6.83 51.83 -8.83
C HIS A 191 -6.02 51.90 -7.53
N SER A 192 -5.11 50.97 -7.26
CA SER A 192 -4.26 50.99 -6.07
C SER A 192 -2.84 51.45 -6.40
N THR A 193 -2.52 52.70 -6.09
CA THR A 193 -1.21 53.36 -6.28
C THR A 193 -0.11 52.91 -5.29
N SER A 194 -0.23 51.72 -4.69
CA SER A 194 0.77 51.17 -3.77
C SER A 194 1.53 50.01 -4.39
N SER A 195 2.80 50.28 -4.73
CA SER A 195 3.80 49.36 -5.29
C SER A 195 4.35 48.36 -4.27
N THR A 196 3.52 47.80 -3.40
CA THR A 196 3.91 46.64 -2.59
C THR A 196 3.69 45.39 -3.41
N ASN A 197 4.71 44.52 -3.48
CA ASN A 197 4.59 43.21 -4.12
C ASN A 197 3.51 42.38 -3.40
N ASN A 198 2.28 42.42 -3.91
CA ASN A 198 1.13 41.79 -3.27
C ASN A 198 1.11 40.30 -3.63
N TYR A 199 1.88 39.51 -2.88
CA TYR A 199 1.70 38.06 -2.87
C TYR A 199 0.47 37.74 -2.01
N LEU A 200 -0.52 37.08 -2.60
CA LEU A 200 -1.60 36.49 -1.81
C LEU A 200 -1.21 35.06 -1.48
N LEU A 201 -1.36 34.69 -0.21
CA LEU A 201 -1.36 33.28 0.16
C LEU A 201 -2.63 32.65 -0.41
N ASN A 202 -2.48 31.43 -0.90
CA ASN A 202 -3.64 30.67 -1.30
C ASN A 202 -4.53 30.39 -0.08
N ASP A 203 -5.83 30.26 -0.33
CA ASP A 203 -6.79 29.97 0.73
C ASP A 203 -6.33 28.70 1.45
N SER A 204 -6.04 28.86 2.75
CA SER A 204 -5.54 27.79 3.59
C SER A 204 -6.54 26.64 3.65
N ALA A 205 -7.83 26.91 3.44
CA ALA A 205 -8.88 25.90 3.35
C ALA A 205 -8.64 24.90 2.21
N ASN A 206 -8.29 25.37 1.00
CA ASN A 206 -8.06 24.48 -0.16
C ASN A 206 -6.78 23.64 0.01
N VAL A 207 -5.76 24.22 0.66
CA VAL A 207 -4.52 23.52 1.00
C VAL A 207 -4.78 22.41 2.02
N VAL A 208 -5.57 22.68 3.05
CA VAL A 208 -5.98 21.65 4.02
C VAL A 208 -6.85 20.59 3.35
N LEU A 209 -7.75 21.00 2.46
CA LEU A 209 -8.63 20.10 1.73
C LEU A 209 -7.84 19.11 0.86
N ILE A 210 -6.81 19.57 0.14
CA ILE A 210 -5.99 18.65 -0.68
C ILE A 210 -5.24 17.64 0.20
N PHE A 211 -4.81 18.00 1.42
CA PHE A 211 -4.21 17.05 2.36
C PHE A 211 -5.21 16.00 2.84
N PHE A 212 -6.45 16.42 3.10
CA PHE A 212 -7.53 15.50 3.44
C PHE A 212 -7.82 14.52 2.30
N TYR A 213 -7.88 15.00 1.05
CA TYR A 213 -7.97 14.13 -0.13
C TYR A 213 -6.81 13.12 -0.20
N GLY A 214 -5.58 13.54 0.08
CA GLY A 214 -4.41 12.65 0.11
C GLY A 214 -4.50 11.57 1.18
N LEU A 215 -4.99 11.91 2.37
CA LEU A 215 -5.21 10.96 3.47
C LEU A 215 -6.28 9.93 3.09
N VAL A 216 -7.45 10.38 2.62
CA VAL A 216 -8.57 9.51 2.22
C VAL A 216 -8.15 8.62 1.05
N PHE A 217 -7.48 9.17 0.05
CA PHE A 217 -6.95 8.40 -1.07
C PHE A 217 -5.94 7.35 -0.60
N GLY A 218 -4.99 7.74 0.26
CA GLY A 218 -4.02 6.81 0.85
C GLY A 218 -4.69 5.65 1.59
N LEU A 219 -5.75 5.93 2.36
CA LEU A 219 -6.52 4.92 3.09
C LEU A 219 -7.23 3.95 2.15
N LEU A 220 -8.02 4.45 1.20
CA LEU A 220 -8.81 3.63 0.28
C LEU A 220 -7.92 2.84 -0.69
N ASN A 221 -6.85 3.45 -1.19
CA ASN A 221 -5.86 2.78 -2.02
C ASN A 221 -5.14 1.66 -1.25
N THR A 222 -4.93 1.85 0.05
CA THR A 222 -4.34 0.79 0.90
C THR A 222 -5.32 -0.35 1.10
N LEU A 223 -6.58 -0.06 1.42
CA LEU A 223 -7.60 -1.08 1.63
C LEU A 223 -7.80 -1.94 0.37
N THR A 224 -7.91 -1.31 -0.80
CA THR A 224 -8.02 -2.02 -2.08
C THR A 224 -6.78 -2.88 -2.34
N SER A 225 -5.58 -2.30 -2.19
CA SER A 225 -4.32 -3.05 -2.36
C SER A 225 -4.23 -4.24 -1.39
N LEU A 226 -4.62 -4.07 -0.12
CA LEU A 226 -4.63 -5.13 0.90
C LEU A 226 -5.50 -6.32 0.49
N ILE A 227 -6.72 -6.07 0.02
CA ILE A 227 -7.63 -7.13 -0.43
C ILE A 227 -7.02 -7.90 -1.61
N ILE A 228 -6.46 -7.19 -2.60
CA ILE A 228 -5.85 -7.80 -3.79
C ILE A 228 -4.64 -8.66 -3.39
N TYR A 229 -3.76 -8.12 -2.55
CA TYR A 229 -2.61 -8.87 -2.03
C TYR A 229 -3.02 -10.07 -1.20
N SER A 230 -4.17 -10.00 -0.51
CA SER A 230 -4.68 -11.11 0.29
C SER A 230 -5.20 -12.26 -0.56
N LEU A 231 -5.76 -11.95 -1.74
CA LEU A 231 -6.22 -12.94 -2.71
C LEU A 231 -5.07 -13.54 -3.54
N GLY A 232 -3.87 -12.95 -3.46
CA GLY A 232 -2.69 -13.37 -4.20
C GLY A 232 -2.55 -12.69 -5.57
N GLY A 233 -3.04 -11.45 -5.72
CA GLY A 233 -2.78 -10.59 -6.88
C GLY A 233 -1.94 -9.36 -6.51
N SER A 234 -1.85 -8.41 -7.44
CA SER A 234 -1.12 -7.15 -7.30
C SER A 234 -1.90 -5.97 -7.91
N SER A 235 -1.69 -4.76 -7.38
CA SER A 235 -2.31 -3.54 -7.91
C SER A 235 -1.62 -2.99 -9.18
N GLY A 236 -0.48 -3.57 -9.57
CA GLY A 236 0.25 -3.21 -10.79
C GLY A 236 1.50 -2.36 -10.57
N GLY A 237 2.25 -2.12 -11.65
CA GLY A 237 3.45 -1.30 -11.64
C GLY A 237 4.59 -1.86 -10.77
N VAL A 238 5.08 -1.06 -9.81
CA VAL A 238 6.22 -1.43 -8.94
C VAL A 238 5.90 -2.67 -8.09
N ASP A 239 4.63 -2.90 -7.82
CA ASP A 239 4.16 -4.02 -6.98
C ASP A 239 4.60 -5.39 -7.53
N TRP A 240 4.69 -5.56 -8.85
CA TRP A 240 5.19 -6.80 -9.48
C TRP A 240 6.65 -7.06 -9.11
N ILE A 241 7.48 -6.02 -9.20
CA ILE A 241 8.92 -6.07 -8.91
C ILE A 241 9.12 -6.39 -7.44
N ILE A 242 8.33 -5.74 -6.58
CA ILE A 242 8.37 -5.94 -5.13
C ILE A 242 7.97 -7.37 -4.76
N PHE A 243 6.90 -7.89 -5.33
CA PHE A 243 6.44 -9.26 -5.05
C PHE A 243 7.49 -10.30 -5.48
N TYR A 244 8.14 -10.07 -6.63
CA TYR A 244 9.28 -10.87 -7.08
C TYR A 244 10.46 -10.83 -6.10
N PHE A 245 10.88 -9.64 -5.66
CA PHE A 245 11.98 -9.51 -4.69
C PHE A 245 11.63 -10.08 -3.32
N SER A 246 10.38 -9.94 -2.89
CA SER A 246 9.89 -10.51 -1.63
C SER A 246 10.01 -12.03 -1.64
N LYS A 247 9.56 -12.67 -2.72
CA LYS A 247 9.67 -14.13 -2.92
C LYS A 247 11.12 -14.61 -2.96
N LYS A 248 12.02 -13.86 -3.63
CA LYS A 248 13.41 -14.29 -3.87
C LYS A 248 14.40 -13.95 -2.76
N ARG A 249 14.23 -12.80 -2.08
CA ARG A 249 15.20 -12.27 -1.10
C ARG A 249 14.69 -12.19 0.33
N MET A 250 13.42 -12.55 0.61
CA MET A 250 12.85 -12.57 1.97
C MET A 250 12.97 -11.23 2.74
N ASN A 251 13.12 -10.10 2.04
CA ASN A 251 13.34 -8.78 2.65
C ASN A 251 12.02 -8.04 2.94
N SER A 252 12.06 -7.16 3.95
CA SER A 252 10.91 -6.33 4.33
C SER A 252 10.45 -5.46 3.15
N THR A 253 9.30 -5.85 2.60
CA THR A 253 8.72 -5.33 1.35
C THR A 253 8.24 -3.88 1.49
N THR A 254 7.83 -3.48 2.69
CA THR A 254 7.21 -2.17 2.96
C THR A 254 8.18 -0.99 2.81
N ASN A 255 9.45 -1.13 3.19
CA ASN A 255 10.40 -0.02 3.10
C ASN A 255 10.87 0.20 1.66
N ILE A 256 11.07 -0.88 0.90
CA ILE A 256 11.41 -0.82 -0.53
C ILE A 256 10.28 -0.13 -1.30
N PHE A 257 9.02 -0.47 -1.00
CA PHE A 257 7.84 0.18 -1.58
C PHE A 257 7.87 1.71 -1.38
N LEU A 258 8.13 2.15 -0.15
CA LEU A 258 8.14 3.57 0.16
C LEU A 258 9.28 4.30 -0.55
N TYR A 259 10.53 3.85 -0.40
CA TYR A 259 11.67 4.59 -0.94
C TYR A 259 11.62 4.66 -2.46
N PHE A 260 11.44 3.51 -3.13
CA PHE A 260 11.40 3.47 -4.59
C PHE A 260 10.17 4.22 -5.14
N GLY A 261 9.01 4.01 -4.51
CA GLY A 261 7.77 4.70 -4.89
C GLY A 261 7.88 6.22 -4.75
N LEU A 262 8.42 6.70 -3.63
CA LEU A 262 8.62 8.12 -3.38
C LEU A 262 9.62 8.77 -4.34
N THR A 263 10.76 8.12 -4.60
CA THR A 263 11.76 8.65 -5.54
C THR A 263 11.18 8.81 -6.93
N ILE A 264 10.46 7.80 -7.46
CA ILE A 264 9.79 7.92 -8.75
C ILE A 264 8.73 9.03 -8.73
N THR A 265 7.93 9.10 -7.66
CA THR A 265 6.87 10.11 -7.55
C THR A 265 7.44 11.52 -7.47
N PHE A 266 8.58 11.72 -6.82
CA PHE A 266 9.28 12.99 -6.77
C PHE A 266 9.77 13.43 -8.16
N VAL A 267 10.46 12.54 -8.89
CA VAL A 267 10.89 12.80 -10.27
C VAL A 267 9.69 13.10 -11.17
N SER A 268 8.60 12.34 -11.00
CA SER A 268 7.37 12.51 -11.75
C SER A 268 6.70 13.85 -11.46
N TYR A 269 6.66 14.29 -10.20
CA TYR A 269 6.14 15.61 -9.83
C TYR A 269 6.95 16.74 -10.49
N ILE A 270 8.28 16.61 -10.56
CA ILE A 270 9.13 17.59 -11.25
C ILE A 270 8.74 17.65 -12.73
N ILE A 271 8.67 16.49 -13.41
CA ILE A 271 8.40 16.40 -14.85
C ILE A 271 6.99 16.87 -15.20
N GLY A 272 5.99 16.39 -14.46
CA GLY A 272 4.58 16.55 -14.82
C GLY A 272 3.91 17.80 -14.27
N THR A 273 4.51 18.44 -13.26
CA THR A 273 3.91 19.58 -12.58
C THR A 273 4.86 20.77 -12.53
N TYR A 274 6.07 20.59 -12.01
CA TYR A 274 6.99 21.73 -11.83
C TYR A 274 7.50 22.30 -13.16
N ILE A 275 7.90 21.46 -14.13
CA ILE A 275 8.37 21.92 -15.43
C ILE A 275 7.29 22.68 -16.22
N PRO A 276 6.07 22.13 -16.41
CA PRO A 276 4.98 22.86 -17.07
C PRO A 276 4.65 24.19 -16.39
N TYR A 277 4.71 24.22 -15.06
CA TYR A 277 4.52 25.45 -14.28
C TYR A 277 5.61 26.49 -14.51
N ALA A 278 6.87 26.06 -14.50
CA ALA A 278 8.01 26.93 -14.69
C ALA A 278 8.03 27.52 -16.11
N ASP A 279 7.72 26.70 -17.11
CA ASP A 279 7.58 27.15 -18.49
C ASP A 279 6.41 28.13 -18.65
N HIS A 280 5.27 27.86 -18.00
CA HIS A 280 4.11 28.74 -18.05
C HIS A 280 4.42 30.12 -17.47
N LEU A 281 5.04 30.17 -16.28
CA LEU A 281 5.45 31.44 -15.66
C LEU A 281 6.49 32.21 -16.47
N ARG A 282 7.39 31.51 -17.17
CA ARG A 282 8.41 32.13 -18.02
C ARG A 282 7.81 32.71 -19.30
N THR A 283 6.95 31.95 -19.96
CA THR A 283 6.39 32.30 -21.27
C THR A 283 5.21 33.26 -21.16
N HIS A 284 4.41 33.13 -20.10
CA HIS A 284 3.23 33.95 -19.83
C HIS A 284 3.44 34.76 -18.54
N GLN A 285 4.46 35.63 -18.52
CA GLN A 285 4.52 36.72 -17.52
C GLN A 285 3.25 37.60 -17.57
N GLN A 286 2.51 37.51 -18.67
CA GLN A 286 1.22 38.14 -18.91
C GLN A 286 0.05 37.27 -18.42
N CYS A 287 -0.12 37.12 -17.10
CA CYS A 287 -1.49 37.21 -16.56
C CYS A 287 -1.84 38.69 -16.24
N ASN A 288 -0.98 39.64 -16.64
CA ASN A 288 -1.17 41.09 -16.59
C ASN A 288 -0.48 41.80 -17.77
N ASN A 289 -1.10 42.84 -18.29
CA ASN A 289 -0.54 43.81 -19.26
C ASN A 289 0.60 44.67 -18.66
N ALA A 290 1.46 44.09 -17.82
CA ALA A 290 2.61 44.77 -17.24
C ALA A 290 3.89 44.32 -17.96
N SER A 291 4.62 45.32 -18.43
CA SER A 291 5.83 45.29 -19.26
C SER A 291 6.88 44.24 -18.89
N SER A 292 7.52 43.74 -19.95
CA SER A 292 8.48 42.64 -20.14
C SER A 292 9.83 42.72 -19.42
N ASN A 293 9.89 43.25 -18.20
CA ASN A 293 11.10 43.10 -17.38
C ASN A 293 10.92 41.88 -16.49
N LEU A 294 11.79 40.87 -16.68
CA LEU A 294 11.93 39.72 -15.80
C LEU A 294 12.28 40.21 -14.39
N ASN A 295 11.26 40.51 -13.59
CA ASN A 295 11.45 40.91 -12.21
C ASN A 295 12.06 39.75 -11.42
N PRO A 296 12.95 40.02 -10.44
CA PRO A 296 13.45 39.03 -9.48
C PRO A 296 12.37 38.41 -8.56
N SER A 297 11.08 38.71 -8.81
CA SER A 297 9.93 38.13 -8.14
C SER A 297 9.51 36.76 -8.68
N THR A 298 9.77 36.44 -9.95
CA THR A 298 9.39 35.15 -10.56
C THR A 298 10.23 34.00 -10.02
N SER A 299 11.53 34.20 -9.80
CA SER A 299 12.42 33.21 -9.17
C SER A 299 12.02 32.91 -7.73
N LYS A 300 11.59 33.92 -6.95
CA LYS A 300 11.05 33.73 -5.60
C LYS A 300 9.75 32.92 -5.60
N LEU A 301 8.87 33.14 -6.58
CA LEU A 301 7.61 32.41 -6.72
C LEU A 301 7.82 30.95 -7.16
N LEU A 302 8.77 30.71 -8.06
CA LEU A 302 9.19 29.38 -8.49
C LEU A 302 9.81 28.59 -7.34
N ALA A 303 10.69 29.21 -6.57
CA ALA A 303 11.29 28.60 -5.39
C ALA A 303 10.24 28.28 -4.32
N ALA A 304 9.31 29.21 -4.06
CA ALA A 304 8.26 29.01 -3.06
C ALA A 304 7.29 27.86 -3.40
N ASN A 305 7.13 27.53 -4.69
CA ASN A 305 6.24 26.47 -5.16
C ASN A 305 6.97 25.22 -5.66
N PHE A 306 8.29 25.11 -5.42
CA PHE A 306 9.06 23.93 -5.82
C PHE A 306 8.56 22.64 -5.16
N VAL A 307 8.14 22.72 -3.90
CA VAL A 307 7.48 21.61 -3.19
C VAL A 307 6.04 22.02 -2.93
N GLY A 308 5.16 21.92 -3.93
CA GLY A 308 3.78 22.37 -3.81
C GLY A 308 2.90 21.49 -2.87
N PRO A 309 1.74 21.99 -2.44
CA PRO A 309 0.77 21.23 -1.63
C PRO A 309 0.36 19.88 -2.22
N ILE A 310 0.27 19.75 -3.55
CA ILE A 310 -0.07 18.48 -4.21
C ILE A 310 1.00 17.41 -3.93
N PHE A 311 2.27 17.79 -3.94
CA PHE A 311 3.36 16.87 -3.62
C PHE A 311 3.30 16.45 -2.16
N VAL A 312 3.11 17.41 -1.25
CA VAL A 312 2.95 17.12 0.20
C VAL A 312 1.75 16.21 0.46
N SER A 313 0.61 16.46 -0.20
CA SER A 313 -0.56 15.57 -0.12
C SER A 313 -0.25 14.15 -0.62
N THR A 314 0.52 14.03 -1.70
CA THR A 314 0.98 12.73 -2.21
C THR A 314 1.91 12.03 -1.22
N MET A 315 2.78 12.78 -0.51
CA MET A 315 3.58 12.22 0.59
C MET A 315 2.69 11.71 1.72
N ILE A 316 1.66 12.46 2.12
CA ILE A 316 0.68 12.03 3.14
C ILE A 316 0.01 10.72 2.71
N ALA A 317 -0.40 10.61 1.43
CA ALA A 317 -0.94 9.37 0.88
C ALA A 317 0.07 8.21 0.97
N ALA A 318 1.36 8.46 0.66
CA ALA A 318 2.45 7.49 0.74
C ALA A 318 2.68 6.98 2.16
N PHE A 319 2.76 7.88 3.13
CA PHE A 319 2.96 7.54 4.54
C PHE A 319 1.76 6.83 5.13
N THR A 320 0.55 7.30 4.81
CA THR A 320 -0.70 6.60 5.16
C THR A 320 -0.68 5.17 4.62
N LYS A 321 -0.28 4.98 3.36
CA LYS A 321 -0.13 3.65 2.76
C LYS A 321 0.90 2.80 3.50
N LYS A 322 2.08 3.35 3.83
CA LYS A 322 3.13 2.63 4.59
C LYS A 322 2.63 2.15 5.95
N ILE A 323 2.03 3.05 6.73
CA ILE A 323 1.58 2.78 8.10
C ILE A 323 0.49 1.70 8.07
N LEU A 324 -0.53 1.89 7.23
CA LEU A 324 -1.64 0.94 7.13
C LEU A 324 -1.17 -0.42 6.59
N PHE A 325 -0.32 -0.48 5.57
CA PHE A 325 0.26 -1.75 5.12
C PHE A 325 1.05 -2.45 6.22
N GLY A 326 1.84 -1.73 7.01
CA GLY A 326 2.62 -2.30 8.10
C GLY A 326 1.76 -2.89 9.23
N ILE A 327 0.55 -2.34 9.44
CA ILE A 327 -0.42 -2.80 10.44
C ILE A 327 -1.23 -3.99 9.90
N PHE A 328 -1.80 -3.87 8.70
CA PHE A 328 -2.78 -4.82 8.17
C PHE A 328 -2.19 -5.93 7.31
N TYR A 329 -0.97 -5.78 6.77
CA TYR A 329 -0.28 -6.81 5.98
C TYR A 329 1.02 -7.29 6.65
N PRO A 330 0.96 -7.96 7.81
CA PRO A 330 2.13 -8.58 8.42
C PRO A 330 2.57 -9.85 7.69
N HIS A 331 1.97 -10.20 6.54
CA HIS A 331 2.16 -11.48 5.83
C HIS A 331 3.61 -11.78 5.45
N LEU A 332 4.42 -10.72 5.25
CA LEU A 332 5.84 -10.78 4.91
C LEU A 332 6.74 -10.55 6.14
N LYS A 333 6.16 -10.43 7.33
CA LYS A 333 6.92 -10.45 8.59
C LYS A 333 7.22 -11.90 8.94
N LEU A 334 8.45 -12.12 9.39
CA LEU A 334 8.85 -13.37 9.98
C LEU A 334 8.14 -13.54 11.33
N ILE A 335 7.55 -14.70 11.50
CA ILE A 335 6.95 -15.11 12.76
C ILE A 335 7.64 -16.39 13.23
N ASN A 336 7.72 -16.51 14.55
CA ASN A 336 8.13 -17.72 15.21
C ASN A 336 6.86 -18.44 15.67
N VAL A 337 6.63 -19.61 15.08
CA VAL A 337 5.50 -20.48 15.34
C VAL A 337 5.93 -21.60 16.27
N ARG A 338 5.27 -21.69 17.42
CA ARG A 338 5.46 -22.75 18.42
C ARG A 338 4.22 -23.62 18.47
N ILE A 339 4.38 -24.89 18.15
CA ILE A 339 3.32 -25.89 18.14
C ILE A 339 3.56 -26.85 19.31
N PHE A 340 2.66 -26.82 20.28
CA PHE A 340 2.66 -27.73 21.41
C PHE A 340 1.85 -28.97 21.02
N THR A 341 2.51 -30.12 20.95
CA THR A 341 1.86 -31.39 20.59
C THR A 341 2.51 -32.57 21.29
N ASN A 342 1.72 -33.59 21.59
CA ASN A 342 2.23 -34.87 22.09
C ASN A 342 2.67 -35.80 20.95
N LYS A 343 2.30 -35.51 19.70
CA LYS A 343 2.57 -36.33 18.50
C LYS A 343 3.70 -35.75 17.64
N PHE A 344 4.74 -35.21 18.28
CA PHE A 344 5.82 -34.49 17.58
C PHE A 344 6.59 -35.33 16.55
N LEU A 345 6.71 -36.65 16.74
CA LEU A 345 7.39 -37.54 15.78
C LEU A 345 6.60 -37.65 14.47
N GLN A 346 5.29 -37.88 14.56
CA GLN A 346 4.41 -37.92 13.39
C GLN A 346 4.39 -36.56 12.69
N PHE A 347 4.37 -35.47 13.46
CA PHE A 347 4.44 -34.11 12.93
C PHE A 347 5.75 -33.88 12.17
N ARG A 348 6.91 -34.30 12.73
CA ARG A 348 8.22 -34.23 12.08
C ARG A 348 8.24 -35.01 10.76
N GLU A 349 7.81 -36.27 10.76
CA GLU A 349 7.82 -37.11 9.55
C GLU A 349 6.93 -36.53 8.46
N ALA A 350 5.74 -36.06 8.84
CA ALA A 350 4.82 -35.41 7.93
C ALA A 350 5.40 -34.10 7.37
N LEU A 351 6.08 -33.28 8.18
CA LEU A 351 6.69 -32.05 7.71
C LEU A 351 7.89 -32.32 6.79
N LEU A 352 8.72 -33.31 7.12
CA LEU A 352 9.88 -33.70 6.32
C LEU A 352 9.50 -34.27 4.95
N SER A 353 8.42 -35.05 4.90
CA SER A 353 7.83 -35.59 3.67
C SER A 353 7.09 -34.54 2.84
N SER A 354 6.77 -33.38 3.43
CA SER A 354 6.19 -32.24 2.70
C SER A 354 7.24 -31.34 2.05
N ASP A 355 6.80 -30.55 1.07
CA ASP A 355 7.59 -29.49 0.42
C ASP A 355 7.78 -28.24 1.30
N PHE A 356 7.54 -28.35 2.62
CA PHE A 356 7.71 -27.25 3.54
C PHE A 356 9.20 -26.81 3.57
N PRO A 357 9.51 -25.54 3.27
CA PRO A 357 10.87 -25.15 2.92
C PRO A 357 11.74 -24.74 4.11
N HIS A 358 11.14 -24.48 5.27
CA HIS A 358 11.84 -23.93 6.43
C HIS A 358 12.36 -25.01 7.38
N SER A 359 13.51 -24.73 7.98
CA SER A 359 14.04 -25.49 9.10
C SER A 359 13.15 -25.33 10.34
N PHE A 360 13.14 -26.37 11.18
CA PHE A 360 12.42 -26.38 12.45
C PHE A 360 13.29 -26.96 13.56
N THR A 361 12.98 -26.58 14.80
CA THR A 361 13.66 -27.05 16.00
C THR A 361 12.65 -27.70 16.93
N ILE A 362 13.07 -28.73 17.65
CA ILE A 362 12.22 -29.45 18.60
C ILE A 362 12.80 -29.23 20.01
N HIS A 363 11.98 -28.67 20.90
CA HIS A 363 12.34 -28.40 22.29
C HIS A 363 11.46 -29.20 23.25
N THR A 364 12.02 -29.60 24.39
CA THR A 364 11.27 -30.15 25.53
C THR A 364 10.99 -29.05 26.54
N ALA A 365 9.73 -28.83 26.92
CA ALA A 365 9.36 -27.92 27.99
C ALA A 365 8.60 -28.65 29.09
N THR A 366 8.76 -28.22 30.34
CA THR A 366 8.03 -28.79 31.49
C THR A 366 6.89 -27.84 31.86
N GLY A 367 5.64 -28.30 31.78
CA GLY A 367 4.47 -27.46 32.06
C GLY A 367 4.35 -27.12 33.55
N GLY A 368 4.14 -25.85 33.90
CA GLY A 368 4.10 -25.41 35.31
C GLY A 368 2.94 -25.99 36.14
N TYR A 369 1.80 -26.29 35.51
CA TYR A 369 0.64 -26.84 36.25
C TYR A 369 0.75 -28.33 36.57
N PHE A 370 1.22 -29.14 35.61
CA PHE A 370 1.22 -30.61 35.75
C PHE A 370 2.63 -31.20 35.91
N LEU A 371 3.67 -30.37 35.81
CA LEU A 371 5.09 -30.77 35.80
C LEU A 371 5.40 -31.88 34.78
N ARG A 372 4.57 -32.00 33.73
CA ARG A 372 4.75 -32.97 32.64
C ARG A 372 5.59 -32.36 31.54
N LYS A 373 6.49 -33.17 30.98
CA LYS A 373 7.23 -32.83 29.77
C LYS A 373 6.27 -32.75 28.58
N GLN A 374 6.36 -31.67 27.83
CA GLN A 374 5.66 -31.42 26.58
C GLN A 374 6.68 -31.06 25.50
N MET A 375 6.41 -31.49 24.28
CA MET A 375 7.27 -31.20 23.15
C MET A 375 6.74 -29.96 22.43
N ILE A 376 7.66 -29.05 22.12
CA ILE A 376 7.38 -27.82 21.40
C ILE A 376 8.12 -27.90 20.07
N PHE A 377 7.37 -27.78 18.99
CA PHE A 377 7.89 -27.65 17.65
C PHE A 377 8.00 -26.18 17.30
N GLU A 378 9.20 -25.68 17.06
CA GLU A 378 9.47 -24.27 16.82
C GLU A 378 9.93 -24.06 15.37
N VAL A 379 9.21 -23.20 14.64
CA VAL A 379 9.46 -22.91 13.23
C VAL A 379 9.49 -21.41 13.04
N THR A 380 10.55 -20.88 12.44
CA THR A 380 10.55 -19.50 11.97
C THR A 380 10.15 -19.50 10.51
N CYS A 381 9.00 -18.91 10.19
CA CYS A 381 8.43 -18.90 8.85
C CYS A 381 7.80 -17.54 8.55
N PHE A 382 7.33 -17.33 7.32
CA PHE A 382 6.52 -16.15 7.04
C PHE A 382 5.14 -16.29 7.65
N ALA A 383 4.53 -15.16 8.02
CA ALA A 383 3.15 -15.16 8.52
C ALA A 383 2.16 -15.77 7.52
N LEU A 384 2.49 -15.76 6.22
CA LEU A 384 1.71 -16.43 5.17
C LEU A 384 1.61 -17.95 5.32
N GLU A 385 2.62 -18.59 5.89
CA GLU A 385 2.70 -20.04 6.03
C GLU A 385 2.05 -20.53 7.33
N LEU A 386 1.68 -19.60 8.22
CA LEU A 386 1.04 -19.92 9.51
C LEU A 386 -0.23 -20.76 9.32
N LYS A 387 -1.01 -20.47 8.28
CA LYS A 387 -2.24 -21.19 7.98
C LYS A 387 -1.93 -22.66 7.68
N THR A 388 -1.05 -22.88 6.72
CA THR A 388 -0.64 -24.23 6.30
C THR A 388 -0.11 -25.02 7.49
N LEU A 389 0.74 -24.41 8.32
CA LEU A 389 1.25 -25.01 9.56
C LEU A 389 0.13 -25.34 10.56
N LYS A 390 -0.84 -24.45 10.74
CA LYS A 390 -1.98 -24.64 11.65
C LYS A 390 -2.89 -25.78 11.19
N GLU A 391 -3.18 -25.85 9.89
CA GLU A 391 -3.98 -26.94 9.30
C GLU A 391 -3.25 -28.27 9.41
N PHE A 392 -1.94 -28.27 9.13
CA PHE A 392 -1.09 -29.44 9.28
C PHE A 392 -1.06 -29.95 10.73
N ALA A 393 -0.90 -29.03 11.69
CA ALA A 393 -0.91 -29.34 13.11
C ALA A 393 -2.24 -29.93 13.55
N LYS A 394 -3.36 -29.30 13.15
CA LYS A 394 -4.71 -29.78 13.48
C LYS A 394 -5.05 -31.13 12.85
N ARG A 395 -4.53 -31.44 11.65
CA ARG A 395 -4.74 -32.73 10.99
C ARG A 395 -4.11 -33.88 11.76
N ILE A 396 -2.93 -33.66 12.36
CA ILE A 396 -2.17 -34.69 13.09
C ILE A 396 -2.64 -34.76 14.55
N ASP A 397 -2.84 -33.60 15.16
CA ASP A 397 -3.25 -33.44 16.55
C ASP A 397 -4.29 -32.33 16.66
N SER A 398 -5.56 -32.73 16.76
CA SER A 398 -6.70 -31.82 16.91
C SER A 398 -6.62 -30.99 18.20
N ASN A 399 -5.85 -31.43 19.19
CA ASN A 399 -5.67 -30.78 20.48
C ASN A 399 -4.37 -29.96 20.56
N SER A 400 -3.65 -29.80 19.44
CA SER A 400 -2.44 -29.00 19.39
C SER A 400 -2.71 -27.52 19.68
N LEU A 401 -1.81 -26.89 20.44
CA LEU A 401 -1.81 -25.45 20.66
C LEU A 401 -0.77 -24.81 19.74
N VAL A 402 -1.19 -23.87 18.91
CA VAL A 402 -0.31 -23.12 18.00
C VAL A 402 -0.21 -21.69 18.50
N ILE A 403 1.02 -21.26 18.81
CA ILE A 403 1.35 -19.90 19.22
C ILE A 403 2.23 -19.27 18.14
N SER A 404 1.88 -18.06 17.69
CA SER A 404 2.70 -17.29 16.74
C SER A 404 3.20 -16.01 17.39
N SER A 405 4.50 -15.77 17.31
CA SER A 405 5.18 -14.59 17.89
C SER A 405 5.85 -13.80 16.76
N PRO A 406 5.74 -12.47 16.68
CA PRO A 406 6.51 -11.70 15.70
C PRO A 406 8.01 -11.74 16.04
N VAL A 407 8.86 -11.90 15.02
CA VAL A 407 10.33 -11.81 15.18
C VAL A 407 10.75 -10.37 14.91
N ALA A 408 11.36 -9.71 15.90
CA ALA A 408 11.77 -8.31 15.79
C ALA A 408 13.05 -8.14 14.95
N SER A 409 14.02 -9.03 15.13
CA SER A 409 15.27 -9.08 14.38
C SER A 409 15.75 -10.52 14.26
N LEU A 410 16.42 -10.82 13.14
CA LEU A 410 17.03 -12.11 12.89
C LEU A 410 18.41 -11.87 12.27
N ASN A 411 19.43 -12.52 12.80
CA ASN A 411 20.79 -12.47 12.26
C ASN A 411 21.33 -13.90 12.21
N GLY A 412 21.70 -14.35 11.01
CA GLY A 412 22.19 -15.71 10.77
C GLY A 412 21.82 -16.24 9.39
N ASN A 413 22.42 -17.36 9.01
CA ASN A 413 22.09 -18.08 7.80
C ASN A 413 21.00 -19.10 8.11
N LEU A 414 19.79 -18.91 7.57
CA LEU A 414 18.70 -19.86 7.72
C LEU A 414 18.84 -20.95 6.63
N PRO A 415 19.05 -22.22 6.99
CA PRO A 415 19.11 -23.29 6.00
C PRO A 415 17.72 -23.53 5.41
N VAL A 416 17.55 -23.18 4.14
CA VAL A 416 16.33 -23.42 3.36
C VAL A 416 16.56 -24.65 2.47
N LYS A 417 15.57 -25.53 2.32
CA LYS A 417 15.65 -26.69 1.39
C LYS A 417 16.07 -26.22 -0.01
N SER A 418 17.01 -26.93 -0.64
CA SER A 418 17.67 -26.54 -1.91
C SER A 418 16.76 -26.47 -3.14
N ASN A 419 15.52 -26.98 -3.05
CA ASN A 419 14.58 -27.06 -4.18
C ASN A 419 13.88 -25.72 -4.52
N LEU A 420 14.30 -24.62 -3.88
CA LEU A 420 13.78 -23.26 -4.10
C LEU A 420 14.78 -22.29 -4.79
N LYS A 421 15.89 -22.80 -5.34
CA LYS A 421 16.86 -21.98 -6.09
C LYS A 421 16.41 -21.66 -7.51
#